data_AF-A0A965ZKZ7-F1
#
_entry.id   AF-A0A965ZKZ7-F1
#
_cell.length_a   1.000
_cell.length_b   1.000
_cell.length_c   1.000
_cell.angle_alpha   90.00
_cell.angle_beta   90.00
_cell.angle_gamma   90.00
#
_symmetry.space_group_name_H-M   'P 1'
#
loop_
_entity.id
_entity.type
_entity.pdbx_description
1 polymer ?
#
loop_
_entity_poly.entity_id
_entity_poly.type
_entity_poly.pdbx_seq_one_letter_code
_entity_poly.pdbx_strand_id
1 'polypeptide(L)'
;MLKKNNLFLGIVLGAIFPALSWLLFGYLYKGVVIMHKPAVPYLVAIALNLAIMKFIGQQQNKTAQGIMLSTFAFMIFMFLFVLKF
;
A
#
# COMPACT_ATOMS: atom_id res chain seq x y z
N MET A 1 -20.02 -11.15 -4.98
CA MET A 1 -20.60 -10.06 -4.15
C MET A 1 -20.05 -10.16 -2.74
N LEU A 2 -18.99 -9.43 -2.40
CA LEU A 2 -18.58 -9.33 -0.99
C LEU A 2 -19.66 -8.51 -0.27
N LYS A 3 -20.45 -9.15 0.60
CA LYS A 3 -21.50 -8.49 1.41
C LYS A 3 -20.98 -7.39 2.34
N LYS A 4 -19.66 -7.22 2.44
CA LYS A 4 -18.99 -6.34 3.41
C LYS A 4 -18.36 -5.13 2.70
N ASN A 5 -19.20 -4.26 2.15
CA ASN A 5 -18.79 -2.94 1.66
C ASN A 5 -18.50 -2.02 2.86
N ASN A 6 -17.33 -2.17 3.47
CA ASN A 6 -16.95 -1.46 4.68
C ASN A 6 -15.61 -0.74 4.47
N LEU A 7 -15.59 0.54 4.80
CA LEU A 7 -14.42 1.41 4.72
C LEU A 7 -13.26 0.84 5.54
N PHE A 8 -13.54 0.30 6.73
CA PHE A 8 -12.52 -0.30 7.59
C PHE A 8 -11.85 -1.51 6.95
N LEU A 9 -12.64 -2.32 6.24
CA LEU A 9 -12.15 -3.50 5.52
C LEU A 9 -11.24 -3.05 4.36
N GLY A 10 -11.60 -1.96 3.69
CA GLY A 10 -10.76 -1.31 2.70
C GLY A 10 -9.42 -0.82 3.26
N ILE A 11 -9.43 -0.18 4.44
CA ILE A 11 -8.20 0.27 5.11
C ILE A 11 -7.30 -0.92 5.42
N VAL A 12 -7.84 -1.98 6.04
CA VAL A 12 -7.06 -3.17 6.38
C VAL A 12 -6.46 -3.81 5.12
N LEU A 13 -7.25 -3.96 4.05
CA LEU A 13 -6.76 -4.49 2.77
C LEU A 13 -5.68 -3.60 2.15
N GLY A 14 -5.88 -2.29 2.16
CA GLY A 14 -4.92 -1.32 1.64
C GLY A 14 -3.62 -1.23 2.47
N ALA A 15 -3.63 -1.67 3.73
CA ALA A 15 -2.43 -1.66 4.57
C ALA A 15 -1.56 -2.92 4.39
N ILE A 16 -2.11 -4.03 3.87
CA ILE A 16 -1.40 -5.32 3.75
C ILE A 16 -0.15 -5.21 2.88
N PHE A 17 -0.26 -4.70 1.65
CA PHE A 17 0.89 -4.60 0.74
C PHE A 17 1.97 -3.63 1.24
N PRO A 18 1.61 -2.42 1.72
CA PRO A 18 2.54 -1.53 2.40
C PRO A 18 3.28 -2.17 3.58
N ALA A 19 2.54 -2.84 4.47
CA ALA A 19 3.11 -3.46 5.67
C ALA A 19 4.05 -4.62 5.30
N LEU A 20 3.68 -5.45 4.31
CA LEU A 20 4.53 -6.51 3.78
C LEU A 20 5.81 -5.94 3.16
N SER A 21 5.70 -4.85 2.38
CA SER A 21 6.87 -4.20 1.79
C SER A 21 7.81 -3.66 2.86
N TRP A 22 7.28 -3.00 3.89
CA TRP A 22 8.09 -2.53 5.01
C TRP A 22 8.72 -3.66 5.83
N LEU A 23 7.99 -4.74 6.10
CA LEU A 23 8.52 -5.89 6.85
C LEU A 23 9.61 -6.62 6.06
N LEU A 24 9.38 -6.88 4.77
CA LEU A 24 10.33 -7.58 3.93
C LEU A 24 11.56 -6.72 3.69
N PHE A 25 11.42 -5.49 3.20
CA PHE A 25 12.56 -4.68 2.76
C PHE A 25 13.17 -3.81 3.87
N GLY A 26 12.38 -3.42 4.87
CA GLY A 26 12.87 -2.66 6.02
C GLY A 26 13.49 -3.52 7.13
N TYR A 27 13.03 -4.76 7.30
CA TYR A 27 13.49 -5.64 8.39
C TYR A 27 14.26 -6.88 7.90
N LEU A 28 13.68 -7.69 7.00
CA LEU A 28 14.31 -8.95 6.55
C LEU A 28 15.49 -8.74 5.59
N TYR A 29 15.31 -7.88 4.58
CA TYR A 29 16.26 -7.65 3.49
C TYR A 29 17.11 -6.39 3.71
N LYS A 30 17.38 -6.04 4.98
CA LYS A 30 18.20 -4.89 5.37
C LYS A 30 19.62 -5.05 4.81
N GLY A 31 19.88 -4.51 3.62
CA GLY A 31 21.16 -4.64 2.90
C GLY A 31 21.04 -5.22 1.48
N VAL A 32 19.94 -5.90 1.14
CA VAL A 32 19.63 -6.29 -0.24
C VAL A 32 18.92 -5.11 -0.90
N VAL A 33 19.69 -4.06 -1.14
CA VAL A 33 19.25 -2.86 -1.83
C VAL A 33 19.11 -3.22 -3.31
N ILE A 34 17.98 -3.85 -3.68
CA ILE A 34 17.70 -4.41 -5.03
C ILE A 34 17.96 -3.40 -6.16
N MET A 35 17.91 -2.11 -5.86
CA MET A 35 18.57 -1.04 -6.60
C MET A 35 19.01 -0.02 -5.55
N HIS A 36 20.10 0.71 -5.75
CA HIS A 36 20.58 1.82 -4.89
C HIS A 36 19.51 2.89 -4.50
N LYS A 37 18.25 2.71 -4.89
CA LYS A 37 17.07 3.46 -4.49
C LYS A 37 16.20 2.64 -3.53
N PRO A 38 16.21 2.94 -2.22
CA PRO A 38 15.40 2.23 -1.21
C PRO A 38 13.89 2.36 -1.43
N ALA A 39 13.42 3.29 -2.27
CA ALA A 39 12.00 3.57 -2.51
C ALA A 39 11.29 2.58 -3.44
N VAL A 40 12.01 1.82 -4.28
CA VAL A 40 11.43 0.96 -5.33
C VAL A 40 10.41 -0.07 -4.80
N PRO A 41 10.71 -0.90 -3.79
CA PRO A 41 9.76 -1.91 -3.31
C PRO A 41 8.47 -1.31 -2.71
N TYR A 42 8.55 -0.09 -2.19
CA TYR A 42 7.39 0.61 -1.65
C TYR A 42 6.49 1.18 -2.75
N LEU A 43 7.09 1.68 -3.84
CA LEU A 43 6.35 2.08 -5.04
C LEU A 43 5.60 0.90 -5.68
N VAL A 44 6.20 -0.28 -5.68
CA VAL A 44 5.55 -1.52 -6.15
C VAL A 44 4.32 -1.85 -5.28
N ALA A 45 4.43 -1.72 -3.96
CA ALA A 45 3.29 -1.94 -3.06
C ALA A 45 2.15 -0.93 -3.30
N ILE A 46 2.47 0.33 -3.56
CA ILE A 46 1.50 1.36 -3.94
C ILE A 46 0.81 1.01 -5.27
N ALA A 47 1.58 0.58 -6.28
CA ALA A 47 1.03 0.18 -7.57
C ALA A 47 0.07 -1.02 -7.45
N LEU A 48 0.42 -2.01 -6.62
CA LEU A 48 -0.45 -3.15 -6.31
C LEU A 48 -1.77 -2.71 -5.66
N ASN A 49 -1.73 -1.80 -4.68
CA ASN A 49 -2.94 -1.27 -4.07
C ASN A 49 -3.85 -0.54 -5.08
N LEU A 50 -3.25 0.23 -6.00
CA LEU A 50 -3.99 0.90 -7.07
C LEU A 50 -4.62 -0.09 -8.06
N ALA A 51 -3.92 -1.18 -8.39
CA ALA A 51 -4.47 -2.25 -9.22
C ALA A 51 -5.68 -2.91 -8.53
N ILE A 52 -5.55 -3.26 -7.25
CA ILE A 52 -6.65 -3.84 -6.46
C ILE A 52 -7.83 -2.87 -6.37
N MET A 53 -7.57 -1.58 -6.18
CA MET A 53 -8.60 -0.55 -6.17
C MET A 53 -9.35 -0.50 -7.50
N LYS A 54 -8.66 -0.66 -8.64
CA LYS A 54 -9.29 -0.71 -9.97
C LYS A 54 -10.25 -1.90 -10.13
N PHE A 55 -9.92 -3.05 -9.55
CA PHE A 55 -10.79 -4.24 -9.57
C PHE A 55 -11.95 -4.15 -8.57
N ILE A 56 -11.70 -3.68 -7.35
CA ILE A 56 -12.71 -3.60 -6.27
C ILE A 56 -13.63 -2.38 -6.43
N GLY A 57 -13.13 -1.28 -6.97
CA GLY A 57 -13.84 -0.02 -7.13
C GLY A 57 -15.07 -0.09 -8.02
N GLN A 58 -15.12 -1.06 -8.95
CA GLN A 58 -16.31 -1.29 -9.77
C GLN A 58 -17.49 -1.91 -9.00
N GLN A 59 -17.24 -2.52 -7.82
CA GLN A 59 -18.27 -3.23 -7.06
C GLN A 59 -18.49 -2.70 -5.64
N GLN A 60 -17.52 -2.01 -5.03
CA GLN A 60 -17.57 -1.59 -3.63
C GLN A 60 -16.95 -0.22 -3.38
N ASN A 61 -17.80 0.82 -3.41
CA ASN A 61 -17.37 2.20 -3.21
C ASN A 61 -16.66 2.46 -1.87
N LYS A 62 -17.14 1.92 -0.73
CA LYS A 62 -16.55 2.21 0.59
C LYS A 62 -15.25 1.46 0.81
N THR A 63 -15.18 0.20 0.39
CA THR A 63 -13.95 -0.60 0.46
C THR A 63 -12.86 0.02 -0.42
N ALA A 64 -13.19 0.44 -1.64
CA ALA A 64 -12.24 1.13 -2.51
C ALA A 64 -11.76 2.47 -1.93
N GLN A 65 -12.66 3.26 -1.33
CA GLN A 65 -12.28 4.48 -0.61
C GLN A 65 -11.32 4.19 0.55
N GLY A 66 -11.54 3.12 1.33
CA GLY A 66 -10.62 2.72 2.40
C GLY A 66 -9.24 2.34 1.90
N ILE A 67 -9.16 1.58 0.79
CA ILE A 67 -7.89 1.23 0.13
C ILE A 67 -7.17 2.49 -0.34
N MET A 68 -7.90 3.42 -0.98
CA MET A 68 -7.37 4.70 -1.43
C MET A 68 -6.76 5.49 -0.26
N LEU A 69 -7.52 5.63 0.84
CA LEU A 69 -7.10 6.40 2.01
C LEU A 69 -5.85 5.81 2.67
N SER A 70 -5.80 4.48 2.83
CA SER A 70 -4.62 3.78 3.36
C SER A 70 -3.41 3.93 2.44
N THR A 71 -3.61 3.83 1.13
CA THR A 71 -2.52 3.97 0.14
C THR A 71 -1.96 5.39 0.15
N PHE A 72 -2.83 6.39 0.26
CA PHE A 72 -2.42 7.79 0.32
C PHE A 72 -1.68 8.12 1.61
N ALA A 73 -2.17 7.64 2.76
CA ALA A 73 -1.48 7.78 4.05
C ALA A 73 -0.09 7.13 4.00
N PHE A 74 0.02 5.95 3.39
CA PHE A 74 1.30 5.28 3.22
C PHE A 74 2.26 6.03 2.29
N MET A 75 1.75 6.61 1.20
CA MET A 75 2.55 7.48 0.32
C MET A 75 3.13 8.67 1.09
N ILE A 76 2.33 9.35 1.92
CA ILE A 76 2.79 10.45 2.76
C ILE A 76 3.87 9.96 3.74
N PHE A 77 3.64 8.83 4.40
CA PHE A 77 4.62 8.23 5.31
C PHE A 77 5.95 7.93 4.60
N MET A 78 5.87 7.28 3.44
CA MET A 78 7.04 6.98 2.61
C MET A 78 7.79 8.24 2.16
N PHE A 79 7.05 9.27 1.77
CA PHE A 79 7.61 10.55 1.38
C PHE A 79 8.36 11.22 2.54
N LEU A 80 7.78 11.25 3.74
CA LEU A 80 8.39 11.92 4.89
C LEU A 80 9.58 11.15 5.50
N PHE A 81 9.49 9.82 5.57
CA PHE A 81 10.45 9.02 6.35
C PHE A 81 11.52 8.31 5.50
N VAL A 82 11.21 7.96 4.25
CA VAL A 82 12.11 7.16 3.41
C VAL A 82 12.70 8.00 2.27
N LEU A 83 11.87 8.77 1.57
CA LEU A 83 12.30 9.73 0.57
C LEU A 83 12.66 11.06 1.25
N LYS A 84 13.68 11.05 2.12
CA LYS A 84 14.28 12.29 2.61
C LYS A 84 14.88 13.03 1.40
N PHE A 85 14.12 13.99 0.86
CA PHE A 85 14.67 15.04 0.01
C PHE A 85 15.44 16.04 0.86
#